data_AF-A0A835MDW7-F1
#
_entry.id   AF-A0A835MDW7-F1
#
_cell.length_a   1.000
_cell.length_b   1.000
_cell.length_c   1.000
_cell.angle_alpha   90.00
_cell.angle_beta   90.00
_cell.angle_gamma   90.00
#
_symmetry.space_group_name_H-M   'P 1'
#
loop_
_entity.id
_entity.type
_entity.pdbx_description
1 polymer ?
#
loop_
_entity_poly.entity_id
_entity_poly.type
_entity_poly.pdbx_seq_one_letter_code
_entity_poly.pdbx_strand_id
1 'polypeptide(L)' 'MLGSFESIFPKDNPRNTRFAINYFTTIGLGGITEELREYLKHMPRLIMQQKTVKESSESTEQNDRKRKRKV' A
#
# COMPACT_ATOMS: atom_id res chain seq x y z
N MET A 1 17.96 -17.12 -6.27
CA MET A 1 17.48 -15.90 -6.95
C MET A 1 16.23 -15.44 -6.20
N LEU A 2 16.41 -14.74 -5.10
CA LEU A 2 15.35 -14.41 -4.14
C LEU A 2 14.76 -13.03 -4.47
N GLY A 3 13.47 -12.96 -4.73
CA GLY A 3 12.62 -11.97 -4.06
C GLY A 3 12.36 -10.60 -4.70
N SER A 4 12.53 -10.37 -6.00
CA SER A 4 12.23 -9.04 -6.58
C SER A 4 10.75 -8.64 -6.55
N PHE A 5 9.83 -9.61 -6.42
CA PHE A 5 8.38 -9.35 -6.39
C PHE A 5 7.88 -8.87 -5.03
N GLU A 6 8.64 -9.11 -3.95
CA GLU A 6 8.28 -8.67 -2.60
C GLU A 6 8.30 -7.14 -2.47
N SER A 7 9.20 -6.48 -3.22
CA SER A 7 9.24 -5.02 -3.30
C SER A 7 8.05 -4.41 -4.03
N ILE A 8 7.46 -5.13 -4.99
CA ILE A 8 6.38 -4.62 -5.87
C ILE A 8 5.00 -4.94 -5.30
N PHE A 9 4.84 -6.11 -4.70
CA PHE A 9 3.57 -6.59 -4.16
C PHE A 9 3.70 -6.88 -2.65
N PRO A 10 3.64 -5.82 -1.82
CA PRO A 10 3.75 -5.99 -0.37
C PRO A 10 2.59 -6.82 0.19
N LYS A 11 2.94 -7.90 0.90
CA LYS A 11 2.02 -8.80 1.64
C LYS A 11 2.25 -8.76 3.16
N ASP A 12 3.14 -7.90 3.62
CA ASP A 12 3.55 -7.71 5.01
C ASP A 12 2.42 -7.11 5.88
N ASN A 13 1.79 -6.04 5.40
CA ASN A 13 0.80 -5.28 6.14
C ASN A 13 -0.45 -5.05 5.28
N PRO A 14 -1.67 -5.31 5.79
CA PRO A 14 -2.90 -5.09 5.03
C PRO A 14 -3.06 -3.66 4.52
N ARG A 15 -2.43 -2.67 5.18
CA ARG A 15 -2.36 -1.28 4.69
C ARG A 15 -1.54 -1.17 3.40
N ASN A 16 -0.36 -1.77 3.37
CA ASN A 16 0.55 -1.74 2.21
C ASN A 16 -0.04 -2.53 1.05
N THR A 17 -0.63 -3.69 1.32
CA THR A 17 -1.35 -4.49 0.33
C THR A 17 -2.52 -3.71 -0.28
N ARG A 18 -3.30 -2.98 0.53
CA ARG A 18 -4.38 -2.11 0.02
C ARG A 18 -3.84 -0.97 -0.83
N PHE A 19 -2.74 -0.35 -0.42
CA PHE A 19 -2.09 0.71 -1.20
C PHE A 19 -1.64 0.19 -2.57
N ALA A 20 -0.99 -0.97 -2.63
CA ALA A 20 -0.56 -1.59 -3.88
C ALA A 20 -1.77 -1.86 -4.82
N ILE A 21 -2.86 -2.44 -4.30
CA ILE A 21 -4.09 -2.64 -5.08
C ILE A 21 -4.62 -1.30 -5.63
N ASN A 22 -4.69 -0.26 -4.80
CA ASN A 22 -5.18 1.05 -5.24
C ASN A 22 -4.25 1.68 -6.29
N TYR A 23 -2.94 1.60 -6.09
CA TYR A 23 -1.97 2.13 -7.04
C TYR A 23 -2.10 1.46 -8.41
N PHE A 24 -2.02 0.13 -8.47
CA PHE A 24 -2.09 -0.60 -9.74
C PHE A 24 -3.45 -0.47 -10.44
N THR A 25 -4.55 -0.37 -9.68
CA THR A 25 -5.87 -0.12 -10.28
C THR A 25 -5.99 1.28 -10.87
N THR A 26 -5.42 2.32 -10.23
CA THR A 26 -5.46 3.69 -10.76
C THR A 26 -4.66 3.89 -12.05
N ILE A 27 -3.62 3.09 -12.28
CA ILE A 27 -2.82 3.11 -13.51
C ILE A 27 -3.32 2.13 -14.59
N GLY A 28 -4.41 1.40 -14.32
CA GLY A 28 -5.02 0.47 -15.27
C GLY A 28 -4.46 -0.96 -15.25
N LEU A 29 -3.58 -1.29 -14.30
CA LEU A 29 -3.01 -2.63 -14.10
C LEU A 29 -3.75 -3.42 -13.01
N GLY A 30 -5.09 -3.40 -13.00
CA GLY A 30 -5.87 -4.08 -11.96
C GLY A 30 -5.67 -5.60 -11.93
N GLY A 31 -5.47 -6.24 -13.09
CA GLY A 31 -5.39 -7.70 -13.22
C GLY A 31 -4.20 -8.34 -12.50
N ILE A 32 -3.07 -7.63 -12.36
CA ILE A 32 -1.89 -8.14 -11.63
C ILE A 32 -2.08 -8.15 -10.11
N THR A 33 -3.17 -7.56 -9.60
CA THR A 33 -3.46 -7.47 -8.15
C THR A 33 -4.52 -8.45 -7.66
N GLU A 34 -4.95 -9.39 -8.50
CA GLU A 34 -5.94 -10.43 -8.16
C GLU A 34 -5.53 -11.20 -6.89
N GLU A 35 -4.28 -11.66 -6.85
CA GLU A 35 -3.71 -12.44 -5.73
C GLU A 35 -3.68 -11.64 -4.42
N LEU A 36 -3.42 -10.33 -4.48
CA LEU A 36 -3.43 -9.45 -3.31
C LEU A 36 -4.86 -9.25 -2.75
N ARG A 37 -5.86 -9.21 -3.63
CA ARG A 37 -7.27 -9.13 -3.20
C ARG A 37 -7.70 -10.40 -2.49
N GLU A 38 -7.26 -11.56 -2.98
CA GLU A 38 -7.52 -12.85 -2.35
C GLU A 38 -6.80 -12.98 -1.00
N TYR A 39 -5.54 -12.55 -0.94
CA TYR A 39 -4.79 -12.47 0.32
C TYR A 39 -5.53 -11.68 1.42
N LEU A 40 -6.09 -10.52 1.07
CA LEU A 40 -6.90 -9.71 2.00
C LEU A 40 -8.27 -10.32 2.39
N LYS A 41 -8.77 -11.30 1.63
CA LYS A 41 -10.00 -12.04 1.96
C LYS A 41 -9.72 -13.15 2.97
N HIS A 42 -8.57 -13.81 2.86
CA HIS A 42 -8.17 -14.90 3.76
C HIS A 42 -7.53 -14.41 5.06
N MET A 43 -7.06 -13.15 5.11
CA MET A 43 -6.52 -12.58 6.34
C MET A 43 -7.66 -12.37 7.37
N PRO A 44 -7.52 -12.89 8.61
CA PRO A 44 -8.48 -12.62 9.68
C PRO A 44 -8.53 -11.11 9.90
N ARG A 45 -9.63 -10.48 9.47
CA ARG A 45 -9.86 -9.06 9.74
C ARG A 45 -10.12 -8.94 11.23
N LEU A 46 -9.08 -8.62 12.00
CA LEU A 46 -9.27 -8.01 13.31
C LEU A 46 -9.91 -6.65 13.05
N ILE A 47 -11.24 -6.67 13.07
CA ILE A 47 -12.11 -5.52 12.94
C ILE A 47 -11.78 -4.61 14.12
N MET A 48 -11.17 -3.47 13.85
CA MET A 48 -11.50 -2.28 14.62
C MET A 48 -11.66 -1.10 13.68
N GLN A 49 -12.94 -0.83 13.43
CA GLN A 49 -13.44 0.43 12.95
C GLN A 49 -12.98 1.53 13.91
N GLN A 50 -11.89 2.21 13.59
CA GLN A 50 -11.70 3.58 14.08
C GLN A 50 -11.20 4.45 12.94
N LYS A 51 -12.19 4.96 12.21
CA LYS A 51 -12.29 6.35 11.78
C LYS A 51 -11.00 7.15 12.00
N THR A 52 -10.35 7.49 10.88
CA THR A 52 -9.50 8.68 10.70
C THR A 52 -8.26 8.80 11.59
N VAL A 53 -7.09 8.75 10.95
CA VAL A 53 -5.90 9.52 11.36
C VAL A 53 -5.30 9.12 12.72
N LYS A 54 -4.58 8.00 12.78
CA LYS A 54 -3.51 7.76 13.76
C LYS A 54 -2.54 6.74 13.15
N GLU A 55 -1.24 6.97 13.36
CA GLU A 55 -0.10 6.10 12.99
C GLU A 55 0.35 6.23 11.50
N SER A 56 1.25 7.13 11.09
CA SER A 56 2.55 7.55 11.66
C SER A 56 3.37 6.39 12.22
N SER A 57 4.69 6.39 11.99
CA SER A 57 5.67 5.34 12.34
C SER A 57 5.48 4.06 11.53
N GLU A 58 6.31 3.68 10.55
CA GLU A 58 7.77 3.74 10.43
C GLU A 58 8.18 3.72 8.94
N SER A 59 9.17 4.57 8.59
CA SER A 59 10.20 4.44 7.51
C SER A 59 9.81 4.03 6.08
N THR A 60 10.27 4.62 4.97
CA THR A 60 11.38 5.56 4.68
C THR A 60 11.25 6.00 3.21
N GLU A 61 11.79 7.19 2.90
CA GLU A 61 12.14 7.69 1.55
C GLU A 61 11.02 8.03 0.55
N GLN A 62 10.69 9.32 0.44
CA GLN A 62 10.31 9.93 -0.84
C GLN A 62 10.55 11.45 -0.86
N ASN A 63 11.76 11.80 -1.28
CA ASN A 63 12.17 12.87 -2.20
C ASN A 63 11.57 14.29 -2.10
N ASP A 64 12.46 15.23 -1.75
CA ASP A 64 12.75 16.48 -2.48
C ASP A 64 11.69 16.99 -3.48
N ARG A 65 10.76 17.85 -3.01
CA ARG A 65 10.16 18.90 -3.84
C ARG A 65 10.01 20.20 -3.05
N LYS A 66 11.15 20.81 -2.71
CA LYS A 66 11.26 22.28 -2.63
C LYS A 66 10.77 22.85 -3.96
N ARG A 67 9.69 23.64 -3.97
CA ARG A 67 9.60 24.98 -4.61
C ARG A 67 8.16 25.47 -4.72
N LYS A 68 7.94 26.63 -4.07
CA LYS A 68 6.95 27.69 -4.36
C LYS A 68 5.49 27.20 -4.27
N ARG A 69 4.68 27.75 -3.37
CA ARG A 69 4.10 29.09 -3.51
C ARG A 69 3.73 29.65 -2.14
N LYS A 70 4.44 30.70 -1.74
CA LYS A 70 4.00 31.65 -0.72
C LYS A 70 4.08 33.02 -1.37
N VAL A 71 2.98 33.43 -2.01
CA VAL A 71 2.45 34.79 -2.09
C VAL A 71 0.96 34.63 -2.32
#